data_AF-E4XKB7-F1
#
_entry.id   AF-E4XKB7-F1
#
_cell.length_a   1.000
_cell.length_b   1.000
_cell.length_c   1.000
_cell.angle_alpha   90.00
_cell.angle_beta   90.00
_cell.angle_gamma   90.00
#
_symmetry.space_group_name_H-M   'P 1'
#
loop_
_entity.id
_entity.type
_entity.pdbx_description
1 polymer ?
#
loop_
_entity_poly.entity_id
_entity_poly.type
_entity_poly.pdbx_seq_one_letter_code
_entity_poly.pdbx_strand_id
1 'polypeptide(L)'
;MTHYNPDFDERKYWTYGCQCLILGDRPMSDPGHGPPIDELDSVCKQYKDCQKCARMRHGEMCIGEFVRYGLRIGNNGPVCRNNAGSCERALCECDKQFARNHVAVKDVFNPDYHMFWTTTGFDTKNGGCTSTPGPKPDPQCCNNPDGAYTLYNANTKQCCANFDVKPNSDTC
;
A
#
# COMPACT_ATOMS: atom_id res chain seq x y z
N MET A 1 -0.04 11.86 -6.06
CA MET A 1 1.41 12.06 -5.92
C MET A 1 1.82 13.52 -6.06
N THR A 2 1.71 14.12 -7.24
CA THR A 2 2.26 15.47 -7.56
C THR A 2 1.83 16.59 -6.61
N HIS A 3 0.63 16.51 -6.03
CA HIS A 3 0.18 17.47 -5.03
C HIS A 3 1.07 17.52 -3.77
N TYR A 4 1.57 16.36 -3.31
CA TYR A 4 2.42 16.29 -2.12
C TYR A 4 3.91 16.31 -2.46
N ASN A 5 4.29 15.76 -3.62
CA ASN A 5 5.67 15.77 -4.12
C ASN A 5 5.68 16.26 -5.58
N PRO A 6 5.90 17.57 -5.83
CA PRO A 6 5.93 18.12 -7.18
C PRO A 6 7.02 17.48 -8.06
N ASP A 7 8.13 17.08 -7.46
CA ASP A 7 9.27 16.43 -8.12
C ASP A 7 9.17 14.89 -8.12
N PHE A 8 7.95 14.36 -8.04
CA PHE A 8 7.72 12.92 -8.10
C PHE A 8 8.20 12.36 -9.44
N ASP A 9 9.14 11.42 -9.40
CA ASP A 9 9.64 10.70 -10.56
C ASP A 9 9.22 9.23 -10.42
N GLU A 10 8.17 8.85 -11.16
CA GLU A 10 7.64 7.49 -11.13
C GLU A 10 8.68 6.42 -11.48
N ARG A 11 9.70 6.77 -12.26
CA ARG A 11 10.74 5.82 -12.71
C ARG A 11 11.63 5.35 -11.57
N LYS A 12 11.75 6.14 -10.49
CA LYS A 12 12.50 5.72 -9.29
C LYS A 12 11.78 4.61 -8.52
N TYR A 13 10.46 4.67 -8.52
CA TYR A 13 9.62 3.85 -7.63
C TYR A 13 9.00 2.67 -8.36
N TRP A 14 8.85 2.78 -9.68
CA TRP A 14 8.46 1.69 -10.56
C TRP A 14 9.52 0.58 -10.50
N THR A 15 9.19 -0.60 -9.98
CA THR A 15 10.12 -1.74 -9.83
C THR A 15 11.17 -1.60 -8.72
N TYR A 16 10.84 -0.80 -7.70
CA TYR A 16 11.68 -0.66 -6.52
C TYR A 16 11.41 -1.76 -5.49
N GLY A 17 12.48 -2.29 -4.90
CA GLY A 17 12.43 -3.21 -3.78
C GLY A 17 11.58 -4.44 -4.06
N CYS A 18 10.81 -4.84 -3.06
CA CYS A 18 10.04 -6.08 -3.07
C CYS A 18 8.52 -5.83 -3.16
N GLN A 19 8.07 -4.62 -2.83
CA GLN A 19 6.66 -4.25 -2.72
C GLN A 19 6.26 -3.18 -3.73
N CYS A 20 7.13 -2.22 -4.08
CA CYS A 20 6.88 -1.23 -5.14
C CYS A 20 7.00 -1.82 -6.56
N LEU A 21 6.56 -3.07 -6.74
CA LEU A 21 6.55 -3.78 -8.02
C LEU A 21 5.26 -3.50 -8.76
N ILE A 22 5.33 -2.55 -9.69
CA ILE A 22 4.23 -2.14 -10.57
C ILE A 22 4.48 -2.81 -11.93
N LEU A 23 4.36 -4.14 -11.93
CA LEU A 23 4.60 -5.03 -13.07
C LEU A 23 3.35 -5.86 -13.34
N GLY A 24 3.23 -6.41 -14.56
CA GLY A 24 2.12 -7.30 -14.92
C GLY A 24 0.87 -6.59 -15.42
N ASP A 25 -0.25 -7.31 -15.48
CA ASP A 25 -1.55 -6.81 -15.95
C ASP A 25 -2.31 -6.00 -14.90
N ARG A 26 -2.00 -6.20 -13.60
CA ARG A 26 -2.62 -5.51 -12.46
C ARG A 26 -1.57 -4.89 -11.53
N PRO A 27 -0.82 -3.90 -12.04
CA PRO A 27 0.40 -3.47 -11.40
C PRO A 27 0.20 -2.75 -10.05
N MET A 28 -1.01 -2.28 -9.74
CA MET A 28 -1.32 -1.64 -8.46
C MET A 28 -1.88 -2.61 -7.42
N SER A 29 -2.64 -3.62 -7.85
CA SER A 29 -3.34 -4.56 -6.96
C SER A 29 -2.68 -5.94 -6.85
N ASP A 30 -1.67 -6.22 -7.67
CA ASP A 30 -0.87 -7.43 -7.55
C ASP A 30 0.05 -7.38 -6.31
N PRO A 31 0.12 -8.47 -5.53
CA PRO A 31 0.94 -8.52 -4.33
C PRO A 31 2.43 -8.36 -4.68
N GLY A 32 3.18 -7.72 -3.77
CA GLY A 32 4.64 -7.76 -3.82
C GLY A 32 5.20 -9.13 -3.42
N HIS A 33 6.52 -9.22 -3.37
CA HIS A 33 7.25 -10.40 -2.93
C HIS A 33 7.81 -10.19 -1.53
N GLY A 34 7.70 -11.21 -0.67
CA GLY A 34 8.27 -11.21 0.68
C GLY A 34 8.16 -9.95 1.54
N PRO A 35 9.08 -9.72 2.48
CA PRO A 35 9.07 -8.54 3.34
C PRO A 35 9.56 -7.29 2.59
N PRO A 36 9.15 -6.08 3.01
CA PRO A 36 9.71 -4.86 2.47
C PRO A 36 11.17 -4.72 2.89
N ILE A 37 12.00 -4.17 2.01
CA ILE A 37 13.45 -4.03 2.24
C ILE A 37 13.84 -2.78 3.03
N ASP A 38 13.02 -1.73 2.97
CA ASP A 38 13.22 -0.44 3.66
C ASP A 38 11.89 0.28 3.91
N GLU A 39 11.96 1.52 4.39
CA GLU A 39 10.78 2.34 4.72
C GLU A 39 9.98 2.74 3.47
N LEU A 40 10.64 2.95 2.33
CA LEU A 40 9.97 3.28 1.06
C LEU A 40 9.15 2.08 0.58
N ASP A 41 9.76 0.90 0.57
CA ASP A 41 9.12 -0.35 0.20
C ASP A 41 7.99 -0.73 1.17
N SER A 42 8.16 -0.39 2.46
CA SER A 42 7.11 -0.55 3.48
C SER A 42 5.87 0.30 3.17
N VAL A 43 6.03 1.51 2.63
CA VAL A 43 4.89 2.35 2.20
C VAL A 43 4.18 1.76 0.98
N CYS A 44 4.92 1.18 0.03
CA CYS A 44 4.32 0.45 -1.09
C CYS A 44 3.56 -0.80 -0.63
N LYS A 45 4.09 -1.51 0.38
CA LYS A 45 3.37 -2.63 0.99
C LYS A 45 2.05 -2.18 1.60
N GLN A 46 2.05 -1.10 2.39
CA GLN A 46 0.85 -0.55 3.00
C GLN A 46 -0.21 -0.19 1.95
N TYR A 47 0.22 0.38 0.83
CA TYR A 47 -0.67 0.68 -0.30
C TYR A 47 -1.29 -0.59 -0.89
N LYS A 48 -0.49 -1.61 -1.22
CA LYS A 48 -0.99 -2.88 -1.77
C LYS A 48 -1.90 -3.63 -0.81
N ASP A 49 -1.55 -3.61 0.48
CA ASP A 49 -2.38 -4.17 1.55
C ASP A 49 -3.73 -3.44 1.65
N CYS A 50 -3.75 -2.11 1.50
CA CYS A 50 -4.96 -1.31 1.46
C CYS A 50 -5.85 -1.68 0.26
N GLN A 51 -5.26 -1.78 -0.95
CA GLN A 51 -5.97 -2.22 -2.16
C GLN A 51 -6.54 -3.64 -1.99
N LYS A 52 -5.78 -4.55 -1.39
CA LYS A 52 -6.23 -5.91 -1.07
C LYS A 52 -7.44 -5.89 -0.14
N CYS A 53 -7.44 -5.04 0.89
CA CYS A 53 -8.59 -4.87 1.77
C CYS A 53 -9.82 -4.29 1.08
N ALA A 54 -9.63 -3.30 0.20
CA ALA A 54 -10.72 -2.75 -0.61
C ALA A 54 -11.37 -3.86 -1.46
N ARG A 55 -10.55 -4.69 -2.12
CA ARG A 55 -11.02 -5.86 -2.89
C ARG A 55 -11.75 -6.89 -2.02
N MET A 56 -11.17 -7.25 -0.87
CA MET A 56 -11.80 -8.20 0.07
C MET A 56 -13.17 -7.72 0.56
N ARG A 57 -13.35 -6.41 0.77
CA ARG A 57 -14.60 -5.84 1.29
C ARG A 57 -15.67 -5.62 0.21
N HIS A 58 -15.25 -5.18 -0.97
CA HIS A 58 -16.16 -4.68 -2.02
C HIS A 58 -16.23 -5.58 -3.26
N GLY A 59 -15.52 -6.71 -3.26
CA GLY A 59 -15.52 -7.70 -4.32
C GLY A 59 -14.34 -7.57 -5.29
N GLU A 60 -14.15 -8.61 -6.11
CA GLU A 60 -12.97 -8.80 -6.97
C GLU A 60 -12.74 -7.68 -8.00
N MET A 61 -13.80 -6.97 -8.40
CA MET A 61 -13.71 -5.84 -9.34
C MET A 61 -13.32 -4.53 -8.67
N CYS A 62 -13.24 -4.48 -7.34
CA CYS A 62 -12.79 -3.30 -6.60
C CYS A 62 -11.26 -3.22 -6.60
N ILE A 63 -10.69 -2.85 -7.75
CA ILE A 63 -9.27 -2.64 -7.93
C ILE A 63 -9.00 -1.31 -8.63
N GLY A 64 -7.88 -0.66 -8.27
CA GLY A 64 -7.54 0.67 -8.77
C GLY A 64 -7.31 0.75 -10.28
N GLU A 65 -7.05 -0.38 -10.93
CA GLU A 65 -6.90 -0.46 -12.39
C GLU A 65 -8.22 -0.27 -13.16
N PHE A 66 -9.36 -0.63 -12.56
CA PHE A 66 -10.67 -0.63 -13.25
C PHE A 66 -11.63 0.43 -12.71
N VAL A 67 -11.47 0.84 -11.47
CA VAL A 67 -12.41 1.72 -10.80
C VAL A 67 -11.88 3.14 -10.76
N ARG A 68 -12.63 4.06 -11.38
CA ARG A 68 -12.40 5.50 -11.26
C ARG A 68 -13.15 6.04 -10.04
N TYR A 69 -12.50 6.92 -9.31
CA TYR A 69 -13.09 7.58 -8.14
C TYR A 69 -13.04 9.11 -8.27
N GLY A 70 -13.86 9.79 -7.48
CA GLY A 70 -13.91 11.24 -7.40
C GLY A 70 -12.90 11.79 -6.41
N LEU A 71 -11.90 12.51 -6.91
CA LEU A 71 -10.91 13.23 -6.11
C LEU A 71 -11.06 14.73 -6.32
N ARG A 72 -10.93 15.52 -5.25
CA ARG A 72 -10.72 16.97 -5.35
C ARG A 72 -9.50 17.38 -4.56
N ILE A 73 -8.66 18.23 -5.14
CA ILE A 73 -7.63 18.94 -4.39
C ILE A 73 -8.25 20.17 -3.72
N GLY A 74 -8.34 20.16 -2.39
CA GLY A 74 -8.77 21.31 -1.59
C GLY A 74 -7.58 22.03 -0.95
N ASN A 75 -7.85 23.12 -0.23
CA ASN A 75 -6.80 23.91 0.46
C ASN A 75 -6.04 23.10 1.51
N ASN A 76 -6.71 22.11 2.12
CA ASN A 76 -6.12 21.24 3.15
C ASN A 76 -5.66 19.89 2.58
N GLY A 77 -5.53 19.77 1.26
CA GLY A 77 -5.10 18.57 0.57
C GLY A 77 -6.21 17.84 -0.20
N PRO A 78 -5.91 16.64 -0.72
CA PRO A 78 -6.82 15.83 -1.50
C PRO A 78 -8.01 15.33 -0.65
N VAL A 79 -9.20 15.36 -1.23
CA VAL A 79 -10.46 14.95 -0.61
C VAL A 79 -11.16 13.95 -1.53
N CYS A 80 -11.42 12.75 -1.00
CA CYS A 80 -12.19 11.71 -1.67
C CYS A 80 -13.69 12.01 -1.55
N ARG A 81 -14.39 12.05 -2.68
CA ARG A 81 -15.77 12.56 -2.77
C ARG A 81 -16.84 11.49 -2.79
N ASN A 82 -16.47 10.23 -3.02
CA ASN A 82 -17.41 9.13 -3.03
C ASN A 82 -17.92 8.82 -1.62
N ASN A 83 -19.10 8.18 -1.56
CA ASN A 83 -19.78 7.84 -0.31
C ASN A 83 -18.89 6.96 0.58
N ALA A 84 -18.92 7.21 1.88
CA ALA A 84 -18.26 6.37 2.88
C ALA A 84 -18.68 4.91 2.70
N GLY A 85 -17.71 4.00 2.80
CA GLY A 85 -17.96 2.56 2.61
C GLY A 85 -18.25 2.13 1.18
N SER A 86 -17.99 2.95 0.14
CA SER A 86 -17.99 2.49 -1.25
C SER A 86 -16.60 1.99 -1.70
N CYS A 87 -16.55 1.22 -2.79
CA CYS A 87 -15.30 0.80 -3.40
C CYS A 87 -14.45 2.00 -3.84
N GLU A 88 -15.05 2.93 -4.56
CA GLU A 88 -14.39 4.14 -5.07
C GLU A 88 -13.79 4.97 -3.93
N ARG A 89 -14.52 5.07 -2.80
CA ARG A 89 -14.00 5.77 -1.63
C ARG A 89 -12.81 5.04 -1.03
N ALA A 90 -12.91 3.72 -0.87
CA ALA A 90 -11.81 2.90 -0.34
C ALA A 90 -10.52 3.05 -1.17
N LEU A 91 -10.61 2.89 -2.48
CA LEU A 91 -9.46 3.00 -3.39
C LEU A 91 -8.86 4.42 -3.35
N CYS A 92 -9.71 5.46 -3.37
CA CYS A 92 -9.26 6.84 -3.24
C CYS A 92 -8.52 7.11 -1.93
N GLU A 93 -9.02 6.58 -0.81
CA GLU A 93 -8.37 6.74 0.49
C GLU A 93 -7.03 5.98 0.55
N CYS A 94 -6.93 4.80 -0.07
CA CYS A 94 -5.65 4.10 -0.24
C CYS A 94 -4.63 4.96 -1.01
N ASP A 95 -5.02 5.53 -2.15
CA ASP A 95 -4.15 6.39 -2.97
C ASP A 95 -3.77 7.69 -2.24
N LYS A 96 -4.72 8.30 -1.52
CA LYS A 96 -4.47 9.49 -0.70
C LYS A 96 -3.45 9.22 0.40
N GLN A 97 -3.60 8.10 1.11
CA GLN A 97 -2.70 7.70 2.19
C GLN A 97 -1.30 7.37 1.64
N PHE A 98 -1.23 6.62 0.54
CA PHE A 98 0.04 6.32 -0.13
C PHE A 98 0.76 7.61 -0.52
N ALA A 99 0.08 8.51 -1.22
CA ALA A 99 0.69 9.75 -1.66
C ALA A 99 1.18 10.64 -0.52
N ARG A 100 0.46 10.65 0.62
CA ARG A 100 0.87 11.36 1.82
C ARG A 100 2.09 10.72 2.48
N ASN A 101 2.06 9.41 2.71
CA ASN A 101 3.13 8.68 3.40
C ASN A 101 4.43 8.66 2.58
N HIS A 102 4.30 8.55 1.26
CA HIS A 102 5.45 8.47 0.37
C HIS A 102 6.36 9.71 0.45
N VAL A 103 5.82 10.90 0.75
CA VAL A 103 6.64 12.11 0.87
C VAL A 103 7.62 12.03 2.04
N ALA A 104 7.25 11.35 3.13
CA ALA A 104 8.11 11.20 4.29
C ALA A 104 9.32 10.27 4.04
N VAL A 105 9.24 9.41 3.01
CA VAL A 105 10.24 8.37 2.71
C VAL A 105 10.84 8.51 1.31
N LYS A 106 10.54 9.60 0.60
CA LYS A 106 10.94 9.77 -0.81
C LYS A 106 12.47 9.78 -1.02
N ASP A 107 13.19 10.23 0.00
CA ASP A 107 14.66 10.39 0.00
C ASP A 107 15.40 9.12 0.47
N VAL A 108 14.66 8.08 0.90
CA VAL A 108 15.22 6.75 1.25
C VAL A 108 15.65 5.97 0.01
N PHE A 109 15.17 6.38 -1.17
CA PHE A 109 15.44 5.72 -2.45
C PHE A 109 16.93 5.37 -2.63
N ASN A 110 17.19 4.07 -2.79
CA ASN A 110 18.49 3.51 -3.09
C ASN A 110 18.47 2.75 -4.45
N PRO A 111 19.20 3.21 -5.48
CA PRO A 111 19.18 2.56 -6.80
C PRO A 111 19.62 1.09 -6.79
N ASP A 112 20.38 0.64 -5.77
CA ASP A 112 20.78 -0.77 -5.66
C ASP A 112 19.60 -1.73 -5.44
N TYR A 113 18.46 -1.22 -5.02
CA TYR A 113 17.22 -2.00 -4.86
C TYR A 113 16.24 -1.82 -6.01
N HIS A 114 16.63 -1.11 -7.07
CA HIS A 114 15.80 -0.90 -8.24
C HIS A 114 16.15 -1.92 -9.34
N MET A 115 15.16 -2.63 -9.88
CA MET A 115 15.36 -3.75 -10.80
C MET A 115 16.24 -3.42 -12.02
N PHE A 116 16.13 -2.20 -12.56
CA PHE A 116 16.87 -1.79 -13.76
C PHE A 116 18.10 -0.91 -13.48
N TRP A 117 18.25 -0.39 -12.27
CA TRP A 117 19.34 0.57 -11.94
C TRP A 117 20.35 -0.01 -10.95
N THR A 118 20.03 -1.18 -10.36
CA THR A 118 20.90 -1.87 -9.44
C THR A 118 22.26 -2.18 -10.07
N THR A 119 23.32 -1.93 -9.30
CA THR A 119 24.68 -2.34 -9.66
C THR A 119 25.15 -3.55 -8.85
N THR A 120 24.35 -3.96 -7.86
CA THR A 120 24.66 -5.05 -6.93
C THR A 120 24.08 -6.40 -7.37
N GLY A 121 23.27 -6.41 -8.43
CA GLY A 121 22.61 -7.62 -8.94
C GLY A 121 21.35 -7.99 -8.16
N PHE A 122 20.70 -7.02 -7.51
CA PHE A 122 19.43 -7.25 -6.82
C PHE A 122 18.37 -7.82 -7.77
N ASP A 123 17.80 -8.96 -7.38
CA ASP A 123 16.76 -9.66 -8.14
C ASP A 123 15.64 -10.12 -7.20
N THR A 124 14.44 -9.60 -7.45
CA THR A 124 13.26 -9.87 -6.64
C THR A 124 12.80 -11.33 -6.70
N LYS A 125 13.09 -12.04 -7.79
CA LYS A 125 12.74 -13.44 -8.00
C LYS A 125 13.84 -14.38 -7.51
N ASN A 126 15.10 -13.97 -7.65
CA ASN A 126 16.27 -14.79 -7.32
C ASN A 126 16.88 -14.45 -5.95
N GLY A 127 16.05 -14.41 -4.91
CA GLY A 127 16.51 -14.36 -3.53
C GLY A 127 16.46 -12.97 -2.85
N GLY A 128 16.28 -11.89 -3.61
CA GLY A 128 16.24 -10.53 -3.07
C GLY A 128 15.04 -10.24 -2.16
N CYS A 129 13.96 -11.00 -2.29
CA CYS A 129 12.71 -10.82 -1.55
C CYS A 129 12.27 -12.12 -0.85
N THR A 130 13.21 -12.85 -0.24
CA THR A 130 12.89 -14.14 0.39
C THR A 130 12.00 -13.98 1.62
N SER A 131 11.00 -14.86 1.72
CA SER A 131 10.18 -15.01 2.92
C SER A 131 10.56 -16.28 3.64
N THR A 132 10.68 -16.23 4.95
CA THR A 132 10.74 -17.44 5.76
C THR A 132 9.32 -18.04 5.87
N PRO A 133 9.15 -19.36 5.69
CA PRO A 133 7.89 -20.03 5.98
C PRO A 133 7.47 -19.74 7.42
N GLY A 134 6.29 -19.15 7.59
CA GLY A 134 5.70 -18.85 8.89
C GLY A 134 4.34 -19.51 9.06
N PRO A 135 3.73 -19.39 10.25
CA PRO A 135 2.34 -19.78 10.46
C PRO A 135 1.43 -19.14 9.42
N LYS A 136 0.40 -19.87 8.99
CA LYS A 136 -0.60 -19.34 8.05
C LYS A 136 -1.23 -18.08 8.66
N PRO A 137 -1.14 -16.90 8.00
CA PRO A 137 -1.74 -15.68 8.53
C PRO A 137 -3.27 -15.75 8.41
N ASP A 138 -3.95 -15.03 9.31
CA ASP A 138 -5.39 -14.73 9.21
C ASP A 138 -5.54 -13.24 8.83
N PRO A 139 -5.48 -12.88 7.54
CA PRO A 139 -5.55 -11.50 7.09
C PRO A 139 -6.94 -10.91 7.30
N GLN A 140 -7.03 -9.85 8.10
CA GLN A 140 -8.25 -9.07 8.34
C GLN A 140 -7.99 -7.59 8.07
N CYS A 141 -9.06 -6.84 7.84
CA CYS A 141 -9.00 -5.44 7.43
C CYS A 141 -9.62 -4.54 8.49
N CYS A 142 -8.93 -3.46 8.83
CA CYS A 142 -9.39 -2.44 9.77
C CYS A 142 -9.43 -1.09 9.06
N ASN A 143 -10.50 -0.33 9.19
CA ASN A 143 -10.57 1.03 8.67
C ASN A 143 -11.63 1.87 9.36
N ASN A 144 -11.42 3.18 9.37
CA ASN A 144 -12.50 4.14 9.43
C ASN A 144 -13.25 4.12 8.07
N PRO A 145 -14.59 4.10 8.01
CA PRO A 145 -15.36 4.16 6.76
C PRO A 145 -15.00 5.32 5.81
N ASP A 146 -14.45 6.41 6.35
CA ASP A 146 -13.97 7.58 5.62
C ASP A 146 -12.45 7.61 5.39
N GLY A 147 -11.73 6.53 5.73
CA GLY A 147 -10.28 6.44 5.67
C GLY A 147 -9.75 5.19 4.97
N ALA A 148 -8.42 5.11 4.90
CA ALA A 148 -7.72 4.00 4.26
C ALA A 148 -7.79 2.71 5.11
N TYR A 149 -7.71 1.57 4.44
CA TYR A 149 -7.60 0.28 5.11
C TYR A 149 -6.20 0.02 5.63
N THR A 150 -6.15 -0.64 6.78
CA THR A 150 -4.97 -1.30 7.33
C THR A 150 -5.22 -2.80 7.36
N LEU A 151 -4.39 -3.56 6.64
CA LEU A 151 -4.37 -5.02 6.73
C LEU A 151 -3.63 -5.44 8.00
N TYR A 152 -4.18 -6.39 8.74
CA TYR A 152 -3.54 -6.97 9.92
C TYR A 152 -3.72 -8.48 9.96
N ASN A 153 -2.89 -9.15 10.77
CA ASN A 153 -3.00 -10.59 11.01
C ASN A 153 -3.76 -10.83 12.33
N ALA A 154 -4.99 -11.31 12.24
CA ALA A 154 -5.88 -11.53 13.39
C ALA A 154 -5.35 -12.55 14.41
N ASN A 155 -4.42 -13.42 14.00
CA ASN A 155 -3.70 -14.30 14.93
C ASN A 155 -2.89 -13.53 15.98
N THR A 156 -2.55 -12.26 15.73
CA THR A 156 -1.63 -11.47 16.58
C THR A 156 -2.10 -10.05 16.88
N LYS A 157 -3.05 -9.53 16.13
CA LYS A 157 -3.52 -8.15 16.20
C LYS A 157 -5.04 -8.08 16.11
N GLN A 158 -5.61 -7.00 16.61
CA GLN A 158 -7.04 -6.70 16.63
C GLN A 158 -7.31 -5.29 16.10
N CYS A 159 -8.51 -5.08 15.57
CA CYS A 159 -9.02 -3.77 15.16
C CYS A 159 -9.88 -3.20 16.30
N CYS A 160 -9.45 -2.09 16.89
CA CYS A 160 -10.15 -1.43 17.97
C CYS A 160 -11.36 -0.61 17.46
N ALA A 161 -12.27 -0.23 18.36
CA ALA A 161 -13.45 0.58 18.02
C ALA A 161 -13.10 1.97 17.46
N ASN A 162 -11.91 2.49 17.76
CA ASN A 162 -11.37 3.73 17.20
C ASN A 162 -10.63 3.51 15.86
N PHE A 163 -10.70 2.30 15.29
CA PHE A 163 -10.06 1.88 14.04
C PHE A 163 -8.53 1.76 14.07
N ASP A 164 -7.93 1.77 15.26
CA ASP A 164 -6.52 1.44 15.41
C ASP A 164 -6.30 -0.08 15.39
N VAL A 165 -5.18 -0.49 14.78
CA VAL A 165 -4.72 -1.88 14.86
C VAL A 165 -3.72 -2.01 16.01
N LYS A 166 -4.05 -2.85 17.00
CA LYS A 166 -3.19 -3.11 18.16
C LYS A 166 -2.85 -4.60 18.28
N PRO A 167 -1.75 -4.96 18.97
CA PRO A 167 -1.52 -6.34 19.41
C PRO A 167 -2.73 -6.91 20.18
N ASN A 168 -2.94 -8.22 20.09
CA ASN A 168 -4.00 -8.91 20.85
C ASN A 168 -3.76 -8.86 22.38
N SER A 169 -2.52 -8.58 22.81
CA SER A 169 -2.15 -8.37 24.21
C SER A 169 -2.60 -7.02 24.77
N ASP A 170 -2.88 -6.06 23.91
CA ASP A 170 -3.09 -4.67 24.30
C ASP A 170 -4.59 -4.37 24.40
N THR A 171 -4.95 -3.45 25.29
CA THR A 171 -6.36 -3.04 25.44
C THR A 171 -6.77 -2.04 24.36
N CYS A 172 -7.91 -2.33 23.73
CA CYS A 172 -8.75 -1.34 23.07
C CYS A 172 -9.64 -0.68 24.13
#